data_AF-A0A7V4B105-F1
#
_entry.id   AF-A0A7V4B105-F1
#
_cell.length_a   1.000
_cell.length_b   1.000
_cell.length_c   1.000
_cell.angle_alpha   90.00
_cell.angle_beta   90.00
_cell.angle_gamma   90.00
#
_symmetry.space_group_name_H-M   'P 1'
#
loop_
_entity.id
_entity.type
_entity.pdbx_description
1 polymer ?
#
loop_
_entity_poly.entity_id
_entity_poly.type
_entity_poly.pdbx_seq_one_letter_code
_entity_poly.pdbx_strand_id
1 'polypeptide(L)'
;MRILMKCRKSSRCQLRPGTNLTLTGLTIVSVDGFTANGIVTLLTDFGLSDGYAGSIKGVILKSNPGLRPVDISHTIAPFGIASAAYVLHTYCQDFPEGTVHLAVVDPGVGSARRAIAVLCRGHFFVAPDNGLLSMALGTVPIYRAWEITQVKPPRDSVSATFHGRDIFAPAAAHLASGGNPSDIGPEAGNITLLKESVPVAAPGRIT
;
A
#
# COMPACT_ATOMS: atom_id res chain seq x y z
N MET A 1 -12.17 -11.67 -49.97
CA MET A 1 -11.79 -10.59 -50.91
C MET A 1 -11.08 -9.51 -50.12
N ARG A 2 -9.82 -9.20 -50.46
CA ARG A 2 -8.88 -8.38 -49.69
C ARG A 2 -9.39 -6.96 -49.44
N ILE A 3 -9.25 -6.45 -48.21
CA ILE A 3 -9.07 -5.02 -47.97
C ILE A 3 -7.87 -4.85 -47.04
N LEU A 4 -6.74 -4.45 -47.63
CA LEU A 4 -5.62 -3.85 -46.93
C LEU A 4 -6.06 -2.50 -46.38
N MET A 5 -5.79 -2.22 -45.11
CA MET A 5 -5.67 -0.83 -44.63
C MET A 5 -4.27 -0.59 -44.08
N LYS A 6 -3.67 0.43 -44.67
CA LYS A 6 -2.29 0.89 -44.57
C LYS A 6 -1.97 1.42 -43.17
N CYS A 7 -0.85 0.95 -42.64
CA CYS A 7 -0.09 1.63 -41.61
C CYS A 7 0.44 2.97 -42.17
N ARG A 8 0.04 4.11 -41.57
CA ARG A 8 0.67 5.42 -41.77
C ARG A 8 1.21 5.93 -40.43
N LYS A 9 2.51 6.22 -40.42
CA LYS A 9 3.28 6.83 -39.34
C LYS A 9 2.76 8.23 -39.00
N SER A 10 3.05 8.62 -37.75
CA SER A 10 3.37 9.99 -37.31
C SER A 10 2.22 10.96 -37.04
N SER A 11 1.78 10.97 -35.77
CA SER A 11 1.39 12.19 -35.06
C SER A 11 1.59 11.96 -33.57
N ARG A 12 2.37 12.84 -32.91
CA ARG A 12 2.58 12.88 -31.46
C ARG A 12 1.26 12.71 -30.72
N CYS A 13 1.09 11.57 -30.06
CA CYS A 13 0.00 11.36 -29.12
C CYS A 13 0.40 12.06 -27.81
N GLN A 14 0.08 13.35 -27.69
CA GLN A 14 0.07 14.02 -26.40
C GLN A 14 -1.15 13.50 -25.64
N LEU A 15 -0.95 12.51 -24.77
CA LEU A 15 -1.94 12.11 -23.78
C LEU A 15 -2.17 13.31 -22.86
N ARG A 16 -3.40 13.84 -22.87
CA ARG A 16 -3.82 14.87 -21.92
C ARG A 16 -4.06 14.19 -20.55
N PRO A 17 -3.57 14.74 -19.44
CA PRO A 17 -3.91 14.22 -18.11
C PRO A 17 -5.41 14.43 -17.86
N GLY A 18 -6.10 13.40 -17.34
CA GLY A 18 -7.44 13.54 -16.78
C GLY A 18 -8.63 13.15 -17.66
N THR A 19 -8.51 12.12 -18.51
CA THR A 19 -9.69 11.62 -19.26
C THR A 19 -10.44 10.57 -18.45
N ASN A 20 -11.58 10.93 -17.87
CA ASN A 20 -12.51 10.00 -17.25
C ASN A 20 -13.16 9.13 -18.33
N LEU A 21 -12.98 7.80 -18.25
CA LEU A 21 -13.69 6.82 -19.08
C LEU A 21 -14.78 6.17 -18.22
N THR A 22 -16.04 6.52 -18.49
CA THR A 22 -17.20 5.87 -17.89
C THR A 22 -17.61 4.65 -18.72
N LEU A 23 -17.24 3.45 -18.25
CA LEU A 23 -17.95 2.22 -18.60
C LEU A 23 -18.73 1.75 -17.37
N THR A 24 -20.05 1.65 -17.51
CA THR A 24 -20.96 0.92 -16.60
C THR A 24 -20.71 1.14 -15.10
N GLY A 25 -21.09 2.31 -14.58
CA GLY A 25 -21.41 2.50 -13.16
C GLY A 25 -20.26 2.43 -12.14
N LEU A 26 -19.01 2.23 -12.56
CA LEU A 26 -17.84 2.28 -11.68
C LEU A 26 -16.92 3.42 -12.17
N THR A 27 -16.81 4.50 -11.41
CA THR A 27 -15.83 5.56 -11.68
C THR A 27 -14.45 5.01 -11.37
N ILE A 28 -13.74 4.53 -12.39
CA ILE A 28 -12.33 4.14 -12.27
C ILE A 28 -11.52 5.44 -12.30
N VAL A 29 -11.08 5.90 -11.13
CA VAL A 29 -10.04 6.92 -11.07
C VAL A 29 -8.71 6.22 -11.32
N SER A 30 -8.27 6.25 -12.58
CA SER A 30 -6.91 5.81 -12.91
C SER A 30 -5.94 6.87 -12.38
N VAL A 31 -5.34 6.61 -11.23
CA VAL A 31 -4.05 7.22 -10.89
C VAL A 31 -3.03 6.62 -11.86
N ASP A 32 -2.24 7.43 -12.55
CA ASP A 32 -1.27 6.94 -13.54
C ASP A 32 -0.46 5.75 -12.96
N GLY A 33 -0.66 4.56 -13.53
CA GLY A 33 0.02 3.33 -13.10
C GLY A 33 -0.65 2.52 -11.99
N PHE A 34 -1.90 2.79 -11.60
CA PHE A 34 -2.66 1.94 -10.65
C PHE A 34 -4.10 1.67 -11.12
N THR A 35 -4.51 0.40 -11.09
CA THR A 35 -5.91 -0.01 -11.27
C THR A 35 -6.25 -1.04 -10.19
N ALA A 36 -7.13 -0.68 -9.26
CA ALA A 36 -7.45 -1.53 -8.12
C ALA A 36 -8.03 -2.89 -8.54
N ASN A 37 -7.52 -3.97 -7.94
CA ASN A 37 -8.00 -5.34 -8.17
C ASN A 37 -8.83 -5.91 -7.00
N GLY A 38 -9.08 -5.10 -5.96
CA GLY A 38 -9.84 -5.44 -4.77
C GLY A 38 -9.12 -6.32 -3.73
N ILE A 39 -7.85 -6.68 -3.93
CA ILE A 39 -7.05 -7.43 -2.94
C ILE A 39 -6.43 -6.44 -1.94
N VAL A 40 -6.59 -6.75 -0.65
CA VAL A 40 -5.89 -6.07 0.43
C VAL A 40 -5.07 -7.10 1.21
N THR A 41 -3.75 -7.07 1.09
CA THR A 41 -2.93 -8.00 1.89
C THR A 41 -2.65 -7.45 3.27
N LEU A 42 -2.51 -8.31 4.29
CA LEU A 42 -2.25 -7.90 5.67
C LEU A 42 -0.93 -8.46 6.20
N LEU A 43 -0.07 -7.59 6.72
CA LEU A 43 1.15 -7.97 7.44
C LEU A 43 1.21 -7.23 8.79
N THR A 44 1.24 -7.93 9.92
CA THR A 44 1.28 -7.30 11.26
C THR A 44 2.09 -8.09 12.29
N ASP A 45 2.34 -7.50 13.46
CA ASP A 45 2.93 -8.11 14.65
C ASP A 45 1.92 -8.37 15.78
N PHE A 46 0.62 -8.38 15.47
CA PHE A 46 -0.47 -8.50 16.46
C PHE A 46 -0.68 -9.90 17.03
N GLY A 47 -0.07 -10.92 16.42
CA GLY A 47 -0.40 -12.32 16.69
C GLY A 47 -1.80 -12.72 16.19
N LEU A 48 -2.19 -13.93 16.53
CA LEU A 48 -3.45 -14.55 16.08
C LEU A 48 -4.53 -14.63 17.19
N SER A 49 -4.18 -14.33 18.43
CA SER A 49 -5.03 -14.57 19.60
C SER A 49 -6.01 -13.44 19.91
N ASP A 50 -5.65 -12.19 19.62
CA ASP A 50 -6.27 -11.01 20.26
C ASP A 50 -7.32 -10.30 19.38
N GLY A 51 -7.62 -10.85 18.20
CA GLY A 51 -8.69 -10.36 17.31
C GLY A 51 -8.38 -9.06 16.54
N TYR A 52 -7.21 -8.42 16.75
CA TYR A 52 -6.82 -7.19 16.05
C TYR A 52 -6.87 -7.33 14.51
N ALA A 53 -6.30 -8.41 13.96
CA ALA A 53 -6.37 -8.71 12.53
C ALA A 53 -7.81 -8.87 12.04
N GLY A 54 -8.66 -9.55 12.81
CA GLY A 54 -10.10 -9.68 12.54
C GLY A 54 -10.81 -8.33 12.49
N SER A 55 -10.48 -7.42 13.43
CA SER A 55 -11.04 -6.07 13.43
C SER A 55 -10.63 -5.25 12.21
N ILE A 56 -9.40 -5.38 11.72
CA ILE A 56 -8.95 -4.71 10.48
C ILE A 56 -9.74 -5.23 9.27
N LYS A 57 -9.85 -6.56 9.14
CA LYS A 57 -10.64 -7.19 8.07
C LYS A 57 -12.10 -6.74 8.10
N GLY A 58 -12.69 -6.66 9.29
CA GLY A 58 -14.05 -6.17 9.48
C GLY A 58 -14.24 -4.74 8.99
N VAL A 59 -13.28 -3.84 9.22
CA VAL A 59 -13.33 -2.46 8.69
C VAL A 59 -13.23 -2.44 7.17
N ILE A 60 -12.30 -3.21 6.59
CA ILE A 60 -12.14 -3.32 5.14
C ILE A 60 -13.44 -3.80 4.48
N LEU A 61 -14.01 -4.90 4.98
CA LEU A 61 -15.23 -5.49 4.44
C LEU A 61 -16.47 -4.63 4.70
N LYS A 62 -16.54 -3.90 5.81
CA LYS A 62 -17.61 -2.94 6.07
C LYS A 62 -17.56 -1.76 5.09
N SER A 63 -16.36 -1.32 4.72
CA SER A 63 -16.18 -0.26 3.73
C SER A 63 -16.60 -0.71 2.33
N ASN A 64 -16.22 -1.92 1.93
CA ASN A 64 -16.62 -2.52 0.66
C ASN A 64 -16.60 -4.06 0.78
N PRO A 65 -17.78 -4.71 0.80
CA PRO A 65 -17.88 -6.17 0.93
C PRO A 65 -17.26 -6.98 -0.22
N GLY A 66 -16.99 -6.35 -1.37
CA GLY A 66 -16.33 -6.99 -2.52
C GLY A 66 -14.81 -7.08 -2.40
N LEU A 67 -14.20 -6.45 -1.39
CA LEU A 67 -12.77 -6.53 -1.16
C LEU A 67 -12.36 -7.89 -0.59
N ARG A 68 -11.10 -8.26 -0.83
CA ARG A 68 -10.52 -9.55 -0.45
C ARG A 68 -9.31 -9.34 0.48
N PRO A 69 -9.52 -9.31 1.80
CA PRO A 69 -8.43 -9.33 2.76
C PRO A 69 -7.68 -10.66 2.70
N VAL A 70 -6.36 -10.63 2.50
CA VAL A 70 -5.49 -11.82 2.43
C VAL A 70 -4.34 -11.65 3.40
N ASP A 71 -4.10 -12.62 4.28
CA ASP A 71 -3.00 -12.51 5.25
C ASP A 71 -1.68 -12.92 4.60
N ILE A 72 -0.66 -12.08 4.74
CA ILE A 72 0.74 -12.47 4.52
C ILE A 72 1.28 -13.07 5.82
N SER A 73 1.19 -12.32 6.93
CA SER A 73 1.58 -12.80 8.25
C SER A 73 1.05 -11.88 9.35
N HIS A 74 0.69 -12.45 10.50
CA HIS A 74 0.39 -11.68 11.71
C HIS A 74 1.37 -12.01 12.85
N THR A 75 2.41 -12.78 12.55
CA THR A 75 3.35 -13.33 13.54
C THR A 75 4.73 -12.74 13.36
N ILE A 76 4.84 -11.54 12.78
CA ILE A 76 6.08 -10.78 12.84
C ILE A 76 6.43 -10.57 14.30
N ALA A 77 7.72 -10.69 14.64
CA ALA A 77 8.17 -10.43 16.00
C ALA A 77 7.71 -9.03 16.44
N PRO A 78 7.21 -8.87 17.68
CA PRO A 78 6.74 -7.58 18.18
C PRO A 78 7.76 -6.46 17.93
N PHE A 79 7.30 -5.36 17.33
CA PHE A 79 8.11 -4.20 16.96
C PHE A 79 9.24 -4.47 15.94
N GLY A 80 9.24 -5.63 15.30
CA GLY A 80 10.25 -6.07 14.34
C GLY A 80 10.12 -5.40 12.96
N ILE A 81 10.43 -4.10 12.86
CA ILE A 81 10.31 -3.33 11.60
C ILE A 81 11.16 -3.93 10.48
N ALA A 82 12.41 -4.34 10.76
CA ALA A 82 13.29 -4.92 9.75
C ALA A 82 12.78 -6.29 9.25
N SER A 83 12.28 -7.16 10.15
CA SER A 83 11.67 -8.43 9.75
C SER A 83 10.38 -8.22 8.96
N ALA A 84 9.57 -7.22 9.32
CA ALA A 84 8.38 -6.84 8.57
C ALA A 84 8.73 -6.39 7.16
N ALA A 85 9.75 -5.53 7.02
CA ALA A 85 10.24 -5.03 5.75
C ALA A 85 10.72 -6.18 4.84
N TYR A 86 11.47 -7.13 5.40
CA TYR A 86 11.93 -8.31 4.67
C TYR A 86 10.79 -9.20 4.19
N VAL A 87 9.85 -9.56 5.08
CA VAL A 87 8.70 -10.40 4.72
C VAL A 87 7.82 -9.70 3.69
N LEU A 88 7.54 -8.40 3.86
CA LEU A 88 6.77 -7.63 2.90
C LEU A 88 7.44 -7.62 1.53
N HIS A 89 8.74 -7.32 1.47
CA HIS A 89 9.53 -7.33 0.23
C HIS A 89 9.48 -8.69 -0.47
N THR A 90 9.60 -9.77 0.30
CA THR A 90 9.66 -11.14 -0.21
C THR A 90 8.37 -11.55 -0.92
N TYR A 91 7.21 -11.21 -0.35
CA TYR A 91 5.93 -11.77 -0.80
C TYR A 91 5.01 -10.76 -1.51
N CYS A 92 5.29 -9.45 -1.48
CA CYS A 92 4.37 -8.48 -2.10
C CYS A 92 4.26 -8.65 -3.62
N GLN A 93 5.34 -9.07 -4.29
CA GLN A 93 5.38 -9.26 -5.75
C GLN A 93 4.72 -10.56 -6.22
N ASP A 94 4.35 -11.47 -5.31
CA ASP A 94 3.55 -12.66 -5.65
C ASP A 94 2.08 -12.30 -5.92
N PHE A 95 1.65 -11.11 -5.51
CA PHE A 95 0.32 -10.59 -5.77
C PHE A 95 0.29 -9.81 -7.09
N PRO A 96 -0.85 -9.80 -7.80
CA PRO A 96 -0.96 -9.04 -9.05
C PRO A 96 -0.90 -7.52 -8.82
N GLU A 97 -0.52 -6.78 -9.85
CA GLU A 97 -0.69 -5.31 -9.88
C GLU A 97 -2.13 -4.92 -9.52
N GLY A 98 -2.29 -3.72 -8.95
CA GLY A 98 -3.57 -3.26 -8.41
C GLY A 98 -3.85 -3.69 -6.97
N THR A 99 -2.94 -4.47 -6.36
CA THR A 99 -3.05 -4.91 -4.97
C THR A 99 -2.67 -3.79 -4.01
N VAL A 100 -3.40 -3.68 -2.90
CA VAL A 100 -3.05 -2.81 -1.78
C VAL A 100 -2.46 -3.66 -0.66
N HIS A 101 -1.21 -3.39 -0.27
CA HIS A 101 -0.54 -4.05 0.84
C HIS A 101 -0.66 -3.18 2.10
N LEU A 102 -1.44 -3.64 3.08
CA LEU A 102 -1.54 -3.03 4.40
C LEU A 102 -0.57 -3.73 5.35
N ALA A 103 0.48 -3.01 5.77
CA ALA A 103 1.50 -3.51 6.67
C ALA A 103 1.60 -2.64 7.93
N VAL A 104 1.37 -3.23 9.10
CA VAL A 104 1.33 -2.53 10.39
C VAL A 104 2.20 -3.26 11.41
N VAL A 105 3.43 -2.78 11.55
CA VAL A 105 4.32 -3.03 12.70
C VAL A 105 4.75 -1.66 13.19
N ASP A 106 4.18 -1.23 14.32
CA ASP A 106 4.14 0.19 14.68
C ASP A 106 4.39 0.44 16.18
N PRO A 107 5.66 0.33 16.64
CA PRO A 107 6.01 0.71 18.01
C PRO A 107 5.78 2.21 18.30
N GLY A 108 5.65 3.03 17.26
CA GLY A 108 5.44 4.48 17.36
C GLY A 108 3.97 4.90 17.29
N VAL A 109 3.02 3.99 17.45
CA VAL A 109 1.59 4.33 17.43
C VAL A 109 1.26 5.43 18.44
N GLY A 110 0.40 6.37 18.06
CA GLY A 110 0.04 7.53 18.89
C GLY A 110 1.13 8.62 19.00
N SER A 111 2.29 8.45 18.37
CA SER A 111 3.32 9.50 18.27
C SER A 111 3.11 10.42 17.06
N ALA A 112 4.07 11.33 16.82
CA ALA A 112 4.10 12.21 15.65
C ALA A 112 4.46 11.50 14.33
N ARG A 113 4.69 10.18 14.32
CA ARG A 113 5.02 9.43 13.11
C ARG A 113 3.86 9.47 12.11
N ARG A 114 4.16 9.76 10.84
CA ARG A 114 3.14 9.85 9.78
C ARG A 114 2.53 8.48 9.47
N ALA A 115 1.28 8.48 9.03
CA ALA A 115 0.68 7.36 8.32
C ALA A 115 0.81 7.64 6.82
N ILE A 116 1.27 6.66 6.03
CA ILE A 116 1.55 6.89 4.61
C ILE A 116 0.94 5.81 3.72
N ALA A 117 0.59 6.23 2.51
CA ALA A 117 0.29 5.36 1.37
C ALA A 117 1.30 5.63 0.27
N VAL A 118 1.91 4.58 -0.30
CA VAL A 118 2.93 4.71 -1.34
C VAL A 118 2.54 3.89 -2.57
N LEU A 119 2.49 4.52 -3.74
CA LEU A 119 2.33 3.85 -5.02
C LEU A 119 3.72 3.52 -5.59
N CYS A 120 3.98 2.24 -5.82
CA CYS A 120 5.19 1.77 -6.47
C CYS A 120 4.93 0.46 -7.24
N ARG A 121 5.46 0.36 -8.47
CA ARG A 121 5.34 -0.84 -9.34
C ARG A 121 3.91 -1.36 -9.54
N GLY A 122 2.91 -0.47 -9.58
CA GLY A 122 1.51 -0.87 -9.73
C GLY A 122 0.83 -1.36 -8.44
N HIS A 123 1.50 -1.25 -7.28
CA HIS A 123 0.95 -1.60 -5.97
C HIS A 123 0.85 -0.37 -5.08
N PHE A 124 -0.16 -0.36 -4.21
CA PHE A 124 -0.17 0.55 -3.06
C PHE A 124 0.37 -0.15 -1.82
N PHE A 125 1.13 0.57 -1.03
CA PHE A 125 1.61 0.15 0.29
C PHE A 125 1.11 1.13 1.34
N VAL A 126 0.33 0.65 2.30
CA VAL A 126 -0.24 1.45 3.40
C VAL A 126 0.44 1.02 4.70
N ALA A 127 1.14 1.95 5.35
CA ALA A 127 2.00 1.62 6.49
C ALA A 127 2.32 2.84 7.39
N PRO A 128 2.81 2.63 8.62
CA PRO A 128 3.49 3.68 9.39
C PRO A 128 4.77 4.13 8.67
N ASP A 129 5.05 5.43 8.70
CA ASP A 129 6.29 6.00 8.16
C ASP A 129 7.46 5.82 9.14
N ASN A 130 7.96 4.59 9.24
CA ASN A 130 9.01 4.19 10.20
C ASN A 130 10.13 3.35 9.57
N GLY A 131 10.18 3.29 8.24
CA GLY A 131 11.13 2.45 7.49
C GLY A 131 10.61 1.07 7.12
N LEU A 132 9.41 0.64 7.53
CA LEU A 132 8.85 -0.66 7.15
C LEU A 132 8.85 -0.90 5.64
N LEU A 133 8.57 0.14 4.84
CA LEU A 133 8.47 0.02 3.38
C LEU A 133 9.82 -0.03 2.65
N SER A 134 10.95 0.13 3.35
CA SER A 134 12.26 0.37 2.72
C SER A 134 12.65 -0.71 1.70
N MET A 135 12.53 -1.98 2.09
CA MET A 135 12.94 -3.10 1.23
C MET A 135 11.94 -3.32 0.08
N ALA A 136 10.63 -3.16 0.33
CA ALA A 136 9.60 -3.34 -0.69
C ALA A 136 9.75 -2.32 -1.84
N LEU A 137 10.15 -1.10 -1.51
CA LEU A 137 10.42 -0.05 -2.48
C LEU A 137 11.77 -0.31 -3.20
N GLY A 138 12.80 -0.76 -2.48
CA GLY A 138 14.13 -1.05 -3.02
C GLY A 138 15.00 0.21 -3.20
N THR A 139 16.11 0.08 -3.93
CA THR A 139 17.19 1.10 -3.94
C THR A 139 16.97 2.30 -4.85
N VAL A 140 16.20 2.18 -5.94
CA VAL A 140 15.87 3.31 -6.85
C VAL A 140 14.42 3.28 -7.38
N PRO A 141 13.39 3.15 -6.54
CA PRO A 141 12.01 3.21 -6.99
C PRO A 141 11.58 4.66 -7.27
N ILE A 142 11.04 4.89 -8.46
CA ILE A 142 10.12 6.01 -8.68
C ILE A 142 8.83 5.64 -7.93
N TYR A 143 8.55 6.32 -6.83
CA TYR A 143 7.32 6.18 -6.08
C TYR A 143 6.60 7.52 -5.95
N ARG A 144 5.30 7.46 -5.67
CA ARG A 144 4.52 8.60 -5.16
C ARG A 144 3.97 8.24 -3.80
N ALA A 145 3.97 9.19 -2.88
CA ALA A 145 3.55 8.97 -1.51
C ALA A 145 2.52 10.02 -1.09
N TRP A 146 1.58 9.59 -0.25
CA TRP A 146 0.54 10.42 0.36
C TRP A 146 0.57 10.24 1.86
N GLU A 147 0.36 11.33 2.58
CA GLU A 147 0.18 11.29 4.03
C GLU A 147 -1.30 11.07 4.33
N ILE A 148 -1.59 10.04 5.11
CA ILE A 148 -2.95 9.65 5.47
C ILE A 148 -3.42 10.52 6.62
N THR A 149 -4.12 11.61 6.28
CA THR A 149 -4.67 12.58 7.24
C THR A 149 -6.17 12.77 7.08
N GLN A 150 -6.75 12.31 5.97
CA GLN A 150 -8.15 12.54 5.59
C GLN A 150 -8.91 11.22 5.41
N VAL A 151 -8.94 10.41 6.46
CA VAL A 151 -9.75 9.19 6.48
C VAL A 151 -10.85 9.28 7.53
N LYS A 152 -12.02 8.75 7.19
CA LYS A 152 -13.12 8.62 8.16
C LYS A 152 -12.92 7.36 8.99
N PRO A 153 -12.66 7.45 10.30
CA PRO A 153 -12.51 6.28 11.14
C PRO A 153 -13.84 5.50 11.22
N PRO A 154 -13.78 4.18 11.50
CA PRO A 154 -14.97 3.33 11.62
C PRO A 154 -15.75 3.56 12.93
N ARG A 155 -15.21 4.36 13.84
CA ARG A 155 -15.75 4.74 15.16
C ARG A 155 -15.68 6.26 15.31
N ASP A 156 -16.39 6.80 16.31
CA ASP A 156 -16.50 8.25 16.53
C ASP A 156 -15.16 8.93 16.85
N SER A 157 -14.16 8.18 17.31
CA SER A 157 -12.82 8.68 17.56
C SER A 157 -11.74 7.68 17.11
N VAL A 158 -10.57 8.22 16.79
CA VAL A 158 -9.35 7.45 16.49
C VAL A 158 -8.74 6.98 17.81
N SER A 159 -8.49 5.69 17.93
CA SER A 159 -7.82 5.11 19.10
C SER A 159 -6.34 5.48 19.11
N ALA A 160 -5.84 5.91 20.27
CA ALA A 160 -4.42 6.22 20.47
C ALA A 160 -3.48 5.02 20.25
N THR A 161 -3.99 3.79 20.32
CA THR A 161 -3.18 2.56 20.27
C THR A 161 -3.53 1.65 19.10
N PHE A 162 -4.57 1.95 18.32
CA PHE A 162 -5.01 1.06 17.24
C PHE A 162 -5.28 1.77 15.91
N HIS A 163 -4.27 2.49 15.43
CA HIS A 163 -4.27 3.11 14.09
C HIS A 163 -4.42 2.07 12.96
N GLY A 164 -4.06 0.81 13.20
CA GLY A 164 -4.36 -0.33 12.30
C GLY A 164 -5.81 -0.34 11.83
N ARG A 165 -6.74 -0.25 12.79
CA ARG A 165 -8.19 -0.22 12.54
C ARG A 165 -8.68 1.14 12.10
N ASP A 166 -8.21 2.21 12.73
CA ASP A 166 -8.86 3.51 12.63
C ASP A 166 -8.34 4.41 11.50
N ILE A 167 -7.11 4.16 11.03
CA ILE A 167 -6.45 4.98 10.00
C ILE A 167 -6.10 4.12 8.79
N PHE A 168 -5.34 3.05 9.01
CA PHE A 168 -4.77 2.29 7.92
C PHE A 168 -5.78 1.40 7.19
N ALA A 169 -6.68 0.73 7.92
CA ALA A 169 -7.72 -0.10 7.30
C ALA A 169 -8.70 0.71 6.42
N PRO A 170 -9.23 1.88 6.84
CA PRO A 170 -10.04 2.74 5.98
C PRO A 170 -9.28 3.23 4.73
N ALA A 171 -8.01 3.66 4.89
CA ALA A 171 -7.18 4.09 3.77
C ALA A 171 -6.97 2.97 2.74
N ALA A 172 -6.62 1.77 3.22
CA ALA A 172 -6.40 0.62 2.37
C ALA A 172 -7.68 0.21 1.63
N ALA A 173 -8.83 0.24 2.31
CA ALA A 173 -10.12 -0.07 1.71
C ALA A 173 -10.53 0.95 0.63
N HIS A 174 -10.29 2.24 0.86
CA HIS A 174 -10.52 3.30 -0.13
C HIS A 174 -9.71 3.07 -1.41
N LEU A 175 -8.39 2.88 -1.26
CA LEU A 175 -7.49 2.65 -2.39
C LEU A 175 -7.83 1.35 -3.13
N ALA A 176 -8.11 0.26 -2.40
CA ALA A 176 -8.45 -1.03 -3.00
C ALA A 176 -9.83 -1.02 -3.68
N SER A 177 -10.67 -0.03 -3.38
CA SER A 177 -11.94 0.21 -4.08
C SER A 177 -11.77 1.11 -5.31
N GLY A 178 -10.54 1.53 -5.65
CA GLY A 178 -10.26 2.43 -6.76
C GLY A 178 -10.46 3.91 -6.44
N GLY A 179 -10.51 4.27 -5.15
CA GLY A 179 -10.61 5.65 -4.69
C GLY A 179 -9.36 6.47 -5.01
N ASN A 180 -9.52 7.80 -5.13
CA ASN A 180 -8.41 8.68 -5.45
C ASN A 180 -7.47 8.83 -4.23
N PRO A 181 -6.14 8.63 -4.37
CA PRO A 181 -5.19 8.84 -3.28
C PRO A 181 -5.19 10.25 -2.70
N SER A 182 -5.58 11.27 -3.47
CA SER A 182 -5.70 12.64 -2.93
C SER A 182 -6.83 12.79 -1.91
N ASP A 183 -7.78 11.86 -1.87
CA ASP A 183 -8.89 11.91 -0.91
C ASP A 183 -8.48 11.43 0.49
N ILE A 184 -7.39 10.66 0.61
CA ILE A 184 -6.86 10.19 1.91
C ILE A 184 -5.87 11.18 2.54
N GLY A 185 -5.43 12.18 1.77
CA GLY A 185 -4.61 13.29 2.24
C GLY A 185 -3.62 13.82 1.18
N PRO A 186 -2.76 14.78 1.56
CA PRO A 186 -1.81 15.43 0.66
C PRO A 186 -0.65 14.51 0.28
N GLU A 187 0.12 14.88 -0.74
CA GLU A 187 1.38 14.18 -1.05
C GLU A 187 2.40 14.33 0.09
N ALA A 188 3.07 13.22 0.44
CA ALA A 188 4.00 13.14 1.58
C ALA A 188 5.46 13.45 1.22
N GLY A 189 5.80 13.56 -0.08
CA GLY A 189 7.18 13.71 -0.54
C GLY A 189 8.05 12.52 -0.14
N ASN A 190 9.20 12.79 0.49
CA ASN A 190 10.13 11.76 0.97
C ASN A 190 9.56 10.99 2.17
N ILE A 191 9.84 9.69 2.23
CA ILE A 191 9.49 8.82 3.36
C ILE A 191 10.73 8.36 4.14
N THR A 192 10.53 7.81 5.33
CA THR A 192 11.58 7.23 6.15
C THR A 192 12.05 5.91 5.56
N LEU A 193 13.37 5.76 5.38
CA LEU A 193 14.01 4.52 4.94
C LEU A 193 14.96 4.00 6.03
N LEU A 194 15.00 2.68 6.20
CA LEU A 194 15.98 2.00 7.03
C LEU A 194 17.37 2.20 6.42
N LYS A 195 18.36 2.42 7.28
CA LYS A 195 19.76 2.42 6.84
C LYS A 195 20.14 0.99 6.45
N GLU A 196 20.60 0.79 5.22
CA GLU A 196 21.18 -0.49 4.82
C GLU A 196 22.39 -0.79 5.70
N SER A 197 22.37 -1.94 6.38
CA SER A 197 23.59 -2.47 6.98
C SER A 197 24.40 -3.09 5.84
N VAL A 198 25.46 -2.42 5.42
CA VAL A 198 26.43 -3.02 4.48
C VAL A 198 27.02 -4.25 5.17
N PRO A 199 26.89 -5.46 4.60
CA PRO A 199 27.57 -6.63 5.14
C PRO A 199 29.07 -6.33 5.13
N VAL A 200 29.68 -6.20 6.31
CA VAL A 200 31.13 -6.13 6.40
C VAL A 200 31.61 -7.57 6.27
N ALA A 201 32.14 -7.91 5.10
CA ALA A 201 32.83 -9.17 4.91
C ALA A 201 33.99 -9.25 5.91
N ALA A 202 33.84 -10.06 6.95
CA ALA A 202 34.97 -10.42 7.81
C ALA A 202 35.91 -11.32 6.98
N PRO A 203 37.22 -11.04 6.92
CA PRO A 203 38.16 -11.93 6.23
C PRO A 203 38.04 -13.36 6.78
N GLY A 204 37.68 -14.32 5.92
CA GLY A 204 37.71 -15.75 6.25
C GLY A 204 36.37 -16.44 6.56
N ARG A 205 35.20 -15.82 6.30
CA ARG A 205 33.91 -16.55 6.35
C ARG A 205 33.13 -16.39 5.05
N ILE A 206 33.02 -17.47 4.30
CA ILE A 206 32.12 -17.61 3.17
C ILE A 206 30.73 -17.93 3.75
N THR A 207 29.78 -17.01 3.59
CA THR A 207 28.34 -17.30 3.50
C THR A 207 27.72 -16.33 2.53
#